data_AF-A0A4Q3U5B6-F1
#
_entry.id   AF-A0A4Q3U5B6-F1
#
_cell.length_a   1.000
_cell.length_b   1.000
_cell.length_c   1.000
_cell.angle_alpha   90.00
_cell.angle_beta   90.00
_cell.angle_gamma   90.00
#
_symmetry.space_group_name_H-M   'P 1'
#
loop_
_entity.id
_entity.type
_entity.pdbx_description
1 polymer ?
#
loop_
_entity_poly.entity_id
_entity_poly.type
_entity_poly.pdbx_seq_one_letter_code
_entity_poly.pdbx_strand_id
1 'polypeptide(L)'
;MTFATTLIAACALLGATARADEPLPLHIGGRVIHEADGAIRFGWPGVYFEGRFRGDAVRVRFEAPAGGMRLLLDGQPRAVFRQAGTVDLTLSDMADGEHVVRLEKQGESQTGGGRFIGFDVLGAGRALPAVARTRQIEFIGDSYTVGYGNTSAARTCTADEIAATTDTQNAFGPRVARRFDADYRINAYSGFGVVRNYDGGARDLSLPTLYARLKPDVAEVL
;
A
#
# COMPACT_ATOMS: atom_id res chain seq x y z
N MET A 1 -5.65 -1.77 -79.61
CA MET A 1 -4.96 -2.31 -78.42
C MET A 1 -5.08 -1.26 -77.33
N THR A 2 -6.04 -1.44 -76.43
CA THR A 2 -6.40 -0.46 -75.40
C THR A 2 -5.89 -0.98 -74.07
N PHE A 3 -4.89 -0.35 -73.48
CA PHE A 3 -4.35 -0.73 -72.17
C PHE A 3 -5.20 -0.09 -71.07
N ALA A 4 -5.92 -0.91 -70.31
CA ALA A 4 -6.62 -0.49 -69.10
C ALA A 4 -5.60 -0.42 -67.94
N THR A 5 -5.44 0.76 -67.35
CA THR A 5 -4.57 0.97 -66.18
C THR A 5 -5.41 0.76 -64.92
N THR A 6 -5.18 -0.35 -64.22
CA THR A 6 -5.85 -0.65 -62.95
C THR A 6 -5.12 0.07 -61.82
N LEU A 7 -5.76 1.06 -61.19
CA LEU A 7 -5.28 1.67 -59.95
C LEU A 7 -5.53 0.69 -58.79
N ILE A 8 -4.47 0.23 -58.13
CA ILE A 8 -4.56 -0.52 -56.87
C ILE A 8 -4.57 0.51 -55.74
N ALA A 9 -5.73 0.66 -55.08
CA ALA A 9 -5.83 1.44 -53.85
C ALA A 9 -5.20 0.67 -52.69
N ALA A 10 -4.04 1.10 -52.22
CA ALA A 10 -3.42 0.59 -51.00
C ALA A 10 -4.19 1.11 -49.78
N CYS A 11 -5.06 0.27 -49.22
CA CYS A 11 -5.76 0.55 -47.97
C CYS A 11 -4.76 0.35 -46.81
N ALA A 12 -4.18 1.44 -46.30
CA ALA A 12 -3.32 1.38 -45.11
C ALA A 12 -4.20 1.09 -43.88
N LEU A 13 -4.17 -0.14 -43.41
CA LEU A 13 -4.70 -0.53 -42.10
C LEU A 13 -3.85 0.16 -41.03
N LEU A 14 -4.31 1.30 -40.53
CA LEU A 14 -3.84 1.90 -39.28
C LEU A 14 -4.28 0.97 -38.14
N GLY A 15 -3.48 -0.06 -37.85
CA GLY A 15 -3.64 -0.84 -36.64
C GLY A 15 -3.43 0.08 -35.45
N ALA A 16 -4.48 0.32 -34.66
CA ALA A 16 -4.34 0.96 -33.37
C ALA A 16 -3.40 0.08 -32.53
N THR A 17 -2.16 0.54 -32.32
CA THR A 17 -1.25 -0.13 -31.39
C THR A 17 -1.90 -0.05 -30.03
N ALA A 18 -2.35 -1.19 -29.50
CA ALA A 18 -2.80 -1.28 -28.11
C ALA A 18 -1.66 -0.73 -27.24
N ARG A 19 -1.91 0.39 -26.57
CA ARG A 19 -0.96 0.99 -25.65
C ARG A 19 -0.79 -0.01 -24.50
N ALA A 20 0.45 -0.39 -24.23
CA ALA A 20 0.76 -1.26 -23.10
C ALA A 20 0.41 -0.54 -21.79
N ASP A 21 0.01 -1.32 -20.79
CA ASP A 21 -0.21 -0.84 -19.43
C ASP A 21 1.01 -0.04 -18.95
N GLU A 22 0.77 1.11 -18.31
CA GLU A 22 1.83 2.02 -17.91
C GLU A 22 1.99 2.00 -16.37
N PRO A 23 3.17 1.61 -15.85
CA PRO A 23 3.39 1.57 -14.41
C PRO A 23 3.39 2.98 -13.81
N LEU A 24 2.80 3.09 -12.64
CA LEU A 24 2.64 4.36 -11.93
C LEU A 24 3.88 4.70 -11.10
N PRO A 25 4.43 5.92 -11.22
CA PRO A 25 5.34 6.46 -10.21
C PRO A 25 4.68 6.43 -8.83
N LEU A 26 5.41 5.97 -7.82
CA LEU A 26 4.88 5.76 -6.47
C LEU A 26 5.36 6.83 -5.50
N HIS A 27 4.44 7.26 -4.64
CA HIS A 27 4.77 7.86 -3.36
C HIS A 27 4.57 6.82 -2.25
N ILE A 28 5.54 6.68 -1.36
CA ILE A 28 5.55 5.62 -0.33
C ILE A 28 5.67 6.26 1.05
N GLY A 29 4.76 5.90 1.94
CA GLY A 29 4.86 6.22 3.37
C GLY A 29 5.17 4.99 4.20
N GLY A 30 6.03 5.15 5.20
CA GLY A 30 6.56 4.06 6.00
C GLY A 30 8.00 3.69 5.65
N ARG A 31 8.46 2.55 6.18
CA ARG A 31 9.74 1.92 5.82
C ARG A 31 9.47 0.68 5.00
N VAL A 32 10.28 0.49 3.96
CA VAL A 32 10.12 -0.57 2.97
C VAL A 32 11.49 -1.09 2.55
N ILE A 33 11.49 -2.26 1.92
CA ILE A 33 12.67 -2.90 1.33
C ILE A 33 12.40 -3.09 -0.16
N HIS A 34 13.25 -2.55 -1.02
CA HIS A 34 13.18 -2.74 -2.47
C HIS A 34 13.85 -4.07 -2.85
N GLU A 35 13.19 -4.86 -3.67
CA GLU A 35 13.67 -6.17 -4.10
C GLU A 35 14.19 -6.15 -5.54
N ALA A 36 15.00 -7.15 -5.88
CA ALA A 36 15.65 -7.24 -7.19
C ALA A 36 14.67 -7.44 -8.36
N ASP A 37 13.48 -7.99 -8.09
CA ASP A 37 12.39 -8.16 -9.05
C ASP A 37 11.49 -6.92 -9.19
N GLY A 38 11.82 -5.82 -8.49
CA GLY A 38 11.06 -4.57 -8.47
C GLY A 38 9.92 -4.54 -7.45
N ALA A 39 9.62 -5.65 -6.78
CA ALA A 39 8.65 -5.66 -5.69
C ALA A 39 9.18 -4.91 -4.46
N ILE A 40 8.25 -4.52 -3.59
CA ILE A 40 8.55 -3.74 -2.39
C ILE A 40 8.00 -4.47 -1.17
N ARG A 41 8.90 -4.99 -0.31
CA ARG A 41 8.54 -5.61 0.97
C ARG A 41 8.26 -4.57 2.04
N PHE A 42 7.27 -4.85 2.89
CA PHE A 42 6.91 -4.00 4.02
C PHE A 42 6.38 -4.83 5.19
N GLY A 43 6.35 -4.24 6.39
CA GLY A 43 5.78 -4.92 7.57
C GLY A 43 5.37 -4.01 8.72
N TRP A 44 6.02 -2.85 8.87
CA TRP A 44 5.58 -1.83 9.84
C TRP A 44 4.11 -1.46 9.61
N PRO A 45 3.33 -1.21 10.69
CA PRO A 45 1.95 -0.75 10.56
C PRO A 45 1.82 0.53 9.73
N GLY A 46 0.66 0.74 9.12
CA GLY A 46 0.35 2.00 8.43
C GLY A 46 1.18 2.32 7.19
N VAL A 47 2.05 1.43 6.71
CA VAL A 47 2.73 1.58 5.41
C VAL A 47 1.69 1.78 4.31
N TYR A 48 1.96 2.69 3.38
CA TYR A 48 1.09 2.97 2.26
C TYR A 48 1.84 3.25 0.95
N PHE A 49 1.16 2.97 -0.15
CA PHE A 49 1.59 3.23 -1.52
C PHE A 49 0.53 4.08 -2.21
N GLU A 50 0.93 5.20 -2.80
CA GLU A 50 0.06 6.12 -3.54
C GLU A 50 0.57 6.25 -4.99
N GLY A 51 -0.34 6.14 -5.95
CA GLY A 51 -0.07 6.38 -7.38
C GLY A 51 -1.12 7.32 -7.97
N ARG A 52 -0.73 8.05 -9.02
CA ARG A 52 -1.62 8.99 -9.72
C ARG A 52 -1.66 8.68 -11.20
N PHE A 53 -2.85 8.63 -11.78
CA PHE A 53 -3.03 8.39 -13.21
C PHE A 53 -4.11 9.28 -13.79
N ARG A 54 -4.11 9.42 -15.11
CA ARG A 54 -5.27 9.87 -15.86
C ARG A 54 -5.80 8.72 -16.71
N GLY A 55 -7.09 8.41 -16.62
CA GLY A 55 -7.74 7.34 -17.37
C GLY A 55 -8.97 6.81 -16.63
N ASP A 56 -9.49 5.67 -17.07
CA ASP A 56 -10.73 5.06 -16.56
C ASP A 56 -10.51 3.66 -15.93
N ALA A 57 -9.26 3.16 -15.92
CA ALA A 57 -8.91 1.87 -15.37
C ALA A 57 -7.50 1.83 -14.75
N VAL A 58 -7.36 1.13 -13.61
CA VAL A 58 -6.07 0.86 -12.94
C VAL A 58 -6.01 -0.57 -12.41
N ARG A 59 -4.90 -1.26 -12.66
CA ARG A 59 -4.58 -2.57 -12.10
C ARG A 59 -3.72 -2.42 -10.86
N VAL A 60 -4.01 -3.24 -9.86
CA VAL A 60 -3.38 -3.23 -8.53
C VAL A 60 -2.90 -4.62 -8.21
N ARG A 61 -1.59 -4.77 -7.98
CA ARG A 61 -0.94 -6.06 -7.69
C ARG A 61 -0.15 -6.00 -6.40
N PHE A 62 -0.40 -6.94 -5.50
CA PHE A 62 0.31 -7.07 -4.23
C PHE A 62 0.07 -8.44 -3.58
N GLU A 63 0.88 -8.77 -2.59
CA GLU A 63 0.69 -9.89 -1.66
C GLU A 63 0.28 -9.31 -0.31
N ALA A 64 -0.96 -9.56 0.10
CA ALA A 64 -1.52 -9.08 1.35
C ALA A 64 -0.89 -9.83 2.54
N PRO A 65 -0.45 -9.12 3.61
CA PRO A 65 -0.12 -9.77 4.87
C PRO A 65 -1.38 -10.17 5.64
N ALA A 66 -1.21 -11.03 6.65
CA ALA A 66 -2.16 -11.13 7.75
C ALA A 66 -2.24 -9.78 8.50
N GLY A 67 -3.44 -9.37 8.92
CA GLY A 67 -3.70 -8.04 9.50
C GLY A 67 -4.21 -7.00 8.49
N GLY A 68 -4.20 -7.35 7.20
CA GLY A 68 -5.05 -6.75 6.19
C GLY A 68 -4.63 -5.41 5.58
N MET A 69 -5.20 -5.15 4.41
CA MET A 69 -4.93 -4.00 3.54
C MET A 69 -6.24 -3.29 3.16
N ARG A 70 -6.20 -1.97 2.96
CA ARG A 70 -7.29 -1.18 2.34
C ARG A 70 -6.83 -0.65 1.00
N LEU A 71 -7.68 -0.80 -0.01
CA LEU A 71 -7.54 -0.11 -1.30
C LEU A 71 -8.52 1.05 -1.36
N LEU A 72 -8.02 2.23 -1.69
CA LEU A 72 -8.78 3.45 -1.88
C LEU A 72 -8.56 3.97 -3.30
N LEU A 73 -9.62 4.57 -3.84
CA LEU A 73 -9.60 5.36 -5.07
C LEU A 73 -10.19 6.72 -4.72
N ASP A 74 -9.45 7.79 -5.01
CA ASP A 74 -9.85 9.18 -4.73
C ASP A 74 -10.26 9.41 -3.27
N GLY A 75 -9.56 8.75 -2.35
CA GLY A 75 -9.83 8.79 -0.92
C GLY A 75 -11.04 7.96 -0.46
N GLN A 76 -11.75 7.29 -1.36
CA GLN A 76 -12.89 6.43 -1.04
C GLN A 76 -12.48 4.95 -0.98
N PRO A 77 -12.87 4.19 0.08
CA PRO A 77 -12.59 2.77 0.15
C PRO A 77 -13.24 1.99 -1.01
N ARG A 78 -12.46 1.13 -1.66
CA ARG A 78 -12.92 0.22 -2.72
C ARG A 78 -12.92 -1.23 -2.29
N ALA A 79 -11.91 -1.64 -1.53
CA ALA A 79 -11.79 -3.01 -1.02
C ALA A 79 -11.02 -3.06 0.29
N VAL A 80 -11.32 -4.09 1.11
CA VAL A 80 -10.55 -4.45 2.30
C VAL A 80 -10.18 -5.92 2.20
N PHE A 81 -8.89 -6.20 2.25
CA PHE A 81 -8.33 -7.55 2.17
C PHE A 81 -7.93 -7.97 3.57
N ARG A 82 -8.69 -8.87 4.20
CA ARG A 82 -8.44 -9.29 5.59
C ARG A 82 -7.54 -10.50 5.73
N GLN A 83 -7.50 -11.33 4.69
CA GLN A 83 -6.71 -12.55 4.65
C GLN A 83 -5.42 -12.31 3.86
N ALA A 84 -4.39 -13.07 4.21
CA ALA A 84 -3.15 -13.09 3.44
C ALA A 84 -3.39 -13.74 2.07
N GLY A 85 -2.66 -13.28 1.05
CA GLY A 85 -2.75 -13.87 -0.29
C GLY A 85 -2.35 -12.91 -1.41
N THR A 86 -2.17 -13.45 -2.60
CA THR A 86 -1.89 -12.67 -3.81
C THR A 86 -3.16 -12.01 -4.31
N VAL A 87 -3.05 -10.72 -4.64
CA VAL A 87 -4.12 -9.92 -5.19
C VAL A 87 -3.65 -9.35 -6.53
N ASP A 88 -4.50 -9.51 -7.53
CA ASP A 88 -4.38 -8.91 -8.84
C ASP A 88 -5.78 -8.43 -9.26
N LEU A 89 -6.02 -7.13 -9.08
CA LEU A 89 -7.34 -6.52 -9.19
C LEU A 89 -7.30 -5.36 -10.17
N THR A 90 -8.25 -5.33 -11.10
CA THR A 90 -8.52 -4.16 -11.93
C THR A 90 -9.71 -3.38 -11.36
N LEU A 91 -9.51 -2.08 -11.15
CA LEU A 91 -10.60 -1.12 -10.98
C LEU A 91 -10.86 -0.48 -12.35
N SER A 92 -12.06 -0.64 -12.89
CA SER A 92 -12.50 -0.12 -14.19
C SER A 92 -13.76 0.73 -14.07
N ASP A 93 -14.27 1.20 -15.20
CA ASP A 93 -15.53 1.95 -15.33
C ASP A 93 -15.55 3.24 -14.49
N MET A 94 -14.37 3.83 -14.31
CA MET A 94 -14.20 5.14 -13.70
C MET A 94 -14.48 6.23 -14.75
N ALA A 95 -14.85 7.42 -14.31
CA ALA A 95 -14.94 8.55 -15.23
C ALA A 95 -13.54 8.87 -15.79
N ASP A 96 -13.39 9.16 -17.08
CA ASP A 96 -12.10 9.60 -17.60
C ASP A 96 -11.66 10.89 -16.90
N GLY A 97 -10.54 10.83 -16.18
CA GLY A 97 -10.09 11.91 -15.32
C GLY A 97 -8.80 11.58 -14.59
N GLU A 98 -8.34 12.52 -13.76
CA GLU A 98 -7.23 12.24 -12.84
C GLU A 98 -7.73 11.50 -11.60
N HIS A 99 -7.00 10.47 -11.21
CA HIS A 99 -7.31 9.64 -10.06
C HIS A 99 -6.09 9.43 -9.17
N VAL A 100 -6.35 9.17 -7.90
CA VAL A 100 -5.37 8.73 -6.90
C VAL A 100 -5.76 7.34 -6.42
N VAL A 101 -4.89 6.35 -6.68
CA VAL A 101 -5.00 5.02 -6.08
C VAL A 101 -4.10 4.94 -4.86
N ARG A 102 -4.62 4.42 -3.75
CA ARG A 102 -3.89 4.25 -2.50
C ARG A 102 -4.11 2.87 -1.92
N LEU A 103 -3.03 2.18 -1.60
CA LEU A 103 -3.03 0.92 -0.86
C LEU A 103 -2.40 1.17 0.51
N GLU A 104 -3.10 0.82 1.60
CA GLU A 104 -2.63 1.06 2.97
C GLU A 104 -2.76 -0.18 3.86
N LYS A 105 -1.74 -0.45 4.66
CA LYS A 105 -1.75 -1.54 5.65
C LYS A 105 -2.54 -1.12 6.89
N GLN A 106 -3.54 -1.91 7.28
CA GLN A 106 -4.40 -1.60 8.43
C GLN A 106 -3.85 -2.18 9.74
N GLY A 107 -3.47 -3.45 9.76
CA GLY A 107 -3.09 -4.13 10.99
C GLY A 107 -1.59 -4.11 11.28
N GLU A 108 -1.25 -4.75 12.39
CA GLU A 108 0.10 -5.19 12.72
C GLU A 108 0.34 -6.60 12.20
N SER A 109 1.56 -6.87 11.76
CA SER A 109 2.01 -8.23 11.45
C SER A 109 3.26 -8.44 12.30
N GLN A 110 3.13 -9.19 13.39
CA GLN A 110 4.27 -9.48 14.29
C GLN A 110 5.28 -10.42 13.61
N THR A 111 4.81 -11.25 12.69
CA THR A 111 5.65 -12.04 11.80
C THR A 111 5.21 -11.82 10.36
N GLY A 112 6.17 -11.84 9.44
CA GLY A 112 5.89 -11.65 8.02
C GLY A 112 5.61 -10.19 7.66
N GLY A 113 4.93 -9.99 6.55
CA GLY A 113 4.72 -8.70 5.92
C GLY A 113 4.06 -8.89 4.58
N GLY A 114 3.93 -7.81 3.81
CA GLY A 114 3.39 -7.85 2.47
C GLY A 114 4.44 -7.51 1.42
N ARG A 115 4.09 -7.75 0.16
CA ARG A 115 4.86 -7.32 -1.01
C ARG A 115 3.96 -6.49 -1.90
N PHE A 116 4.34 -5.25 -2.19
CA PHE A 116 3.70 -4.45 -3.21
C PHE A 116 4.36 -4.75 -4.54
N ILE A 117 3.57 -5.04 -5.58
CA ILE A 117 4.08 -5.41 -6.90
C ILE A 117 3.94 -4.24 -7.88
N GLY A 118 2.77 -3.60 -7.93
CA GLY A 118 2.59 -2.49 -8.86
C GLY A 118 1.18 -1.90 -8.88
N PHE A 119 1.14 -0.65 -9.34
CA PHE A 119 -0.05 -0.06 -9.91
C PHE A 119 0.24 0.23 -11.38
N ASP A 120 -0.69 -0.11 -12.26
CA ASP A 120 -0.56 0.10 -13.70
C ASP A 120 -1.85 0.74 -14.23
N VAL A 121 -1.74 1.89 -14.90
CA VAL A 121 -2.90 2.46 -15.61
C VAL A 121 -3.10 1.69 -16.92
N LEU A 122 -4.34 1.37 -17.24
CA LEU A 122 -4.68 0.51 -18.38
C LEU A 122 -5.17 1.34 -19.58
N GLY A 123 -5.10 0.73 -20.76
CA GLY A 123 -5.69 1.27 -21.98
C GLY A 123 -5.04 2.58 -22.45
N ALA A 124 -5.87 3.59 -22.75
CA ALA A 124 -5.40 4.89 -23.24
C ALA A 124 -4.96 5.85 -22.12
N GLY A 125 -5.01 5.40 -20.85
CA GLY A 125 -4.57 6.20 -19.72
C GLY A 125 -3.06 6.45 -19.70
N ARG A 126 -2.64 7.32 -18.79
CA ARG A 126 -1.21 7.67 -18.59
C ARG A 126 -0.90 7.87 -17.11
N ALA A 127 0.32 7.51 -16.73
CA ALA A 127 0.77 7.75 -15.38
C ALA A 127 1.03 9.25 -15.16
N LEU A 128 0.82 9.70 -13.94
CA LEU A 128 1.11 11.06 -13.49
C LEU A 128 2.23 11.01 -12.43
N PRO A 129 2.97 12.12 -12.23
CA PRO A 129 3.97 12.18 -11.19
C PRO A 129 3.40 11.92 -9.79
N ALA A 130 4.14 11.13 -9.01
CA ALA A 130 3.90 10.96 -7.58
C ALA A 130 4.03 12.29 -6.84
N VAL A 131 3.25 12.47 -5.76
CA VAL A 131 3.23 13.71 -4.98
C VAL A 131 3.57 13.38 -3.53
N ALA A 132 4.73 13.85 -3.07
CA ALA A 132 5.10 13.79 -1.66
C ALA A 132 4.51 14.97 -0.88
N ARG A 133 4.22 14.75 0.40
CA ARG A 133 3.75 15.83 1.28
C ARG A 133 4.96 16.61 1.78
N THR A 134 4.77 17.91 2.02
CA THR A 134 5.85 18.79 2.51
C THR A 134 6.18 18.59 3.98
N ARG A 135 5.24 18.01 4.75
CA ARG A 135 5.38 17.73 6.18
C ARG A 135 5.55 16.24 6.40
N GLN A 136 6.32 15.87 7.41
CA GLN A 136 6.58 14.49 7.79
C GLN A 136 6.48 14.33 9.30
N ILE A 137 5.86 13.24 9.76
CA ILE A 137 5.72 12.90 11.19
C ILE A 137 6.04 11.43 11.41
N GLU A 138 6.87 11.11 12.39
CA GLU A 138 7.16 9.72 12.79
C GLU A 138 6.57 9.43 14.16
N PHE A 139 5.83 8.33 14.27
CA PHE A 139 5.25 7.84 15.51
C PHE A 139 5.96 6.55 15.91
N ILE A 140 6.57 6.56 17.09
CA ILE A 140 7.31 5.43 17.66
C ILE A 140 6.56 5.01 18.93
N GLY A 141 6.23 3.73 19.06
CA GLY A 141 5.51 3.28 20.26
C GLY A 141 5.09 1.82 20.26
N ASP A 142 4.00 1.55 20.95
CA ASP A 142 3.50 0.21 21.24
C ASP A 142 2.11 -0.02 20.61
N SER A 143 1.31 -0.89 21.23
CA SER A 143 -0.04 -1.26 20.80
C SER A 143 -1.00 -0.06 20.67
N TYR A 144 -0.81 1.01 21.45
CA TYR A 144 -1.63 2.21 21.33
C TYR A 144 -1.35 2.95 20.02
N THR A 145 -0.08 3.03 19.63
CA THR A 145 0.34 3.65 18.37
C THR A 145 -0.05 2.79 17.17
N VAL A 146 -0.01 1.46 17.31
CA VAL A 146 -0.53 0.50 16.33
C VAL A 146 -2.04 0.66 16.11
N GLY A 147 -2.81 0.99 17.15
CA GLY A 147 -4.28 0.93 17.12
C GLY A 147 -4.83 -0.47 17.39
N TYR A 148 -4.14 -1.23 18.25
CA TYR A 148 -4.50 -2.61 18.61
C TYR A 148 -5.95 -2.72 19.10
N GLY A 149 -6.77 -3.46 18.36
CA GLY A 149 -8.20 -3.69 18.66
C GLY A 149 -9.07 -2.43 18.69
N ASN A 150 -8.64 -1.31 18.11
CA ASN A 150 -9.29 0.00 18.27
C ASN A 150 -10.70 0.11 17.66
N THR A 151 -11.10 -0.81 16.79
CA THR A 151 -12.46 -0.87 16.23
C THR A 151 -13.36 -1.92 16.90
N SER A 152 -12.85 -2.63 17.91
CA SER A 152 -13.63 -3.60 18.67
C SER A 152 -14.63 -2.88 19.59
N ALA A 153 -15.86 -3.42 19.66
CA ALA A 153 -16.85 -3.02 20.65
C ALA A 153 -16.71 -3.79 21.98
N ALA A 154 -15.82 -4.77 22.04
CA ALA A 154 -15.58 -5.64 23.20
C ALA A 154 -14.16 -5.49 23.74
N ARG A 155 -13.97 -5.81 25.02
CA ARG A 155 -12.65 -5.83 25.68
C ARG A 155 -12.07 -7.23 25.84
N THR A 156 -12.90 -8.25 25.68
CA THR A 156 -12.48 -9.65 25.64
C THR A 156 -12.59 -10.11 24.21
N CYS A 157 -11.45 -10.39 23.60
CA CYS A 157 -11.34 -10.74 22.19
C CYS A 157 -10.38 -11.92 22.05
N THR A 158 -10.69 -12.80 21.11
CA THR A 158 -9.75 -13.76 20.55
C THR A 158 -8.66 -13.05 19.75
N ALA A 159 -7.57 -13.75 19.44
CA ALA A 159 -6.49 -13.20 18.60
C ALA A 159 -7.00 -12.79 17.20
N ASP A 160 -7.92 -13.55 16.63
CA ASP A 160 -8.51 -13.26 15.32
C ASP A 160 -9.41 -12.02 15.36
N GLU A 161 -10.20 -11.85 16.43
CA GLU A 161 -11.01 -10.64 16.63
C GLU A 161 -10.12 -9.41 16.79
N ILE A 162 -9.01 -9.50 17.54
CA ILE A 162 -8.03 -8.42 17.64
C ILE A 162 -7.44 -8.08 16.27
N ALA A 163 -6.99 -9.09 15.50
CA ALA A 163 -6.42 -8.86 14.18
C ALA A 163 -7.44 -8.21 13.23
N ALA A 164 -8.71 -8.65 13.27
CA ALA A 164 -9.78 -8.11 12.45
C ALA A 164 -10.23 -6.70 12.87
N THR A 165 -9.99 -6.31 14.13
CA THR A 165 -10.41 -5.02 14.69
C THR A 165 -9.28 -4.02 14.92
N THR A 166 -8.05 -4.39 14.58
CA THR A 166 -6.90 -3.48 14.60
C THR A 166 -6.83 -2.68 13.31
N ASP A 167 -6.99 -1.35 13.41
CA ASP A 167 -6.90 -0.44 12.26
C ASP A 167 -6.00 0.76 12.56
N THR A 168 -4.74 0.66 12.12
CA THR A 168 -3.71 1.69 12.23
C THR A 168 -4.16 3.00 11.60
N GLN A 169 -4.91 2.96 10.49
CA GLN A 169 -5.37 4.17 9.81
C GLN A 169 -6.38 4.95 10.65
N ASN A 170 -7.04 4.27 11.60
CA ASN A 170 -7.91 4.85 12.63
C ASN A 170 -7.21 5.11 13.98
N ALA A 171 -5.93 4.75 14.12
CA ALA A 171 -5.13 5.14 15.28
C ALA A 171 -4.82 6.64 15.28
N PHE A 172 -4.34 7.16 16.41
CA PHE A 172 -4.08 8.59 16.56
C PHE A 172 -2.99 9.10 15.61
N GLY A 173 -1.97 8.29 15.30
CA GLY A 173 -0.84 8.69 14.45
C GLY A 173 -1.27 9.14 13.06
N PRO A 174 -1.87 8.25 12.24
CA PRO A 174 -2.35 8.62 10.91
C PRO A 174 -3.45 9.68 10.93
N ARG A 175 -4.28 9.76 11.99
CA ARG A 175 -5.28 10.82 12.16
C ARG A 175 -4.62 12.20 12.32
N VAL A 176 -3.58 12.30 13.15
CA VAL A 176 -2.80 13.54 13.31
C VAL A 176 -2.09 13.91 12.01
N ALA A 177 -1.47 12.94 11.33
CA ALA A 177 -0.81 13.18 10.05
C ALA A 177 -1.76 13.73 8.98
N ARG A 178 -2.96 13.15 8.84
CA ARG A 178 -4.01 13.66 7.95
C ARG A 178 -4.46 15.07 8.32
N ARG A 179 -4.58 15.39 9.61
CA ARG A 179 -4.97 16.73 10.07
C ARG A 179 -4.00 17.83 9.64
N PHE A 180 -2.72 17.48 9.48
CA PHE A 180 -1.65 18.41 9.09
C PHE A 180 -1.21 18.25 7.64
N ASP A 181 -1.86 17.41 6.85
CA ASP A 181 -1.41 17.03 5.50
C ASP A 181 0.08 16.64 5.48
N ALA A 182 0.43 15.69 6.34
CA ALA A 182 1.79 15.19 6.50
C ALA A 182 1.88 13.72 6.07
N ASP A 183 3.03 13.37 5.46
CA ASP A 183 3.43 11.98 5.38
C ASP A 183 3.73 11.45 6.77
N TYR A 184 3.57 10.14 6.95
CA TYR A 184 3.82 9.54 8.25
C TYR A 184 4.51 8.19 8.19
N ARG A 185 5.14 7.85 9.32
CA ARG A 185 5.64 6.51 9.61
C ARG A 185 5.13 6.06 10.97
N ILE A 186 4.68 4.81 11.04
CA ILE A 186 4.26 4.16 12.30
C ILE A 186 5.26 3.05 12.61
N ASN A 187 6.27 3.38 13.41
CA ASN A 187 7.30 2.43 13.87
C ASN A 187 6.96 1.99 15.28
N ALA A 188 5.88 1.20 15.35
CA ALA A 188 5.31 0.73 16.60
C ALA A 188 5.11 -0.78 16.57
N TYR A 189 5.17 -1.40 17.76
CA TYR A 189 5.05 -2.84 17.90
C TYR A 189 4.35 -3.21 19.22
N SER A 190 3.23 -3.94 19.14
CA SER A 190 2.37 -4.22 20.29
C SER A 190 3.09 -5.03 21.35
N GLY A 191 2.96 -4.58 22.60
CA GLY A 191 3.59 -5.21 23.76
C GLY A 191 5.07 -4.89 23.93
N PHE A 192 5.70 -4.12 23.03
CA PHE A 192 7.11 -3.77 23.14
C PHE A 192 7.32 -2.44 23.87
N GLY A 193 8.31 -2.42 24.76
CA GLY A 193 8.70 -1.24 25.52
C GLY A 193 10.13 -0.81 25.24
N VAL A 194 10.59 0.22 25.96
CA VAL A 194 11.95 0.75 25.83
C VAL A 194 12.99 -0.27 26.35
N VAL A 195 12.75 -0.85 27.53
CA VAL A 195 13.69 -1.80 28.18
C VAL A 195 13.04 -3.10 28.65
N ARG A 196 11.70 -3.15 28.72
CA ARG A 196 10.93 -4.32 29.15
C ARG A 196 9.62 -4.37 28.37
N ASN A 197 9.33 -5.53 27.80
CA ASN A 197 8.08 -5.77 27.07
C ASN A 197 6.97 -6.24 28.03
N TYR A 198 5.76 -6.34 27.53
CA TYR A 198 4.60 -6.84 28.27
C TYR A 198 4.92 -8.18 28.95
N ASP A 199 4.61 -8.26 30.25
CA ASP A 199 4.90 -9.40 31.13
C ASP A 199 6.37 -9.93 31.11
N GLY A 200 7.32 -9.13 30.61
CA GLY A 200 8.71 -9.56 30.47
C GLY A 200 8.96 -10.60 29.38
N GLY A 201 8.09 -10.66 28.37
CA GLY A 201 8.30 -11.46 27.15
C GLY A 201 9.41 -10.90 26.24
N ALA A 202 9.85 -11.70 25.25
CA ALA A 202 10.86 -11.33 24.25
C ALA A 202 12.07 -10.57 24.84
N ARG A 203 12.74 -11.17 25.82
CA ARG A 203 13.75 -10.51 26.68
C ARG A 203 15.00 -10.03 25.95
N ASP A 204 15.24 -10.58 24.77
CA ASP A 204 16.33 -10.29 23.85
C ASP A 204 16.01 -9.14 22.88
N LEU A 205 14.75 -8.68 22.84
CA LEU A 205 14.30 -7.61 21.96
C LEU A 205 13.63 -6.47 22.73
N SER A 206 13.68 -5.28 22.14
CA SER A 206 13.05 -4.07 22.66
C SER A 206 12.62 -3.18 21.51
N LEU A 207 11.76 -2.19 21.76
CA LEU A 207 11.37 -1.24 20.72
C LEU A 207 12.59 -0.51 20.11
N PRO A 208 13.60 -0.05 20.89
CA PRO A 208 14.85 0.46 20.32
C PRO A 208 15.58 -0.53 19.39
N THR A 209 15.60 -1.82 19.72
CA THR A 209 16.19 -2.86 18.86
C THR A 209 15.44 -3.01 17.54
N LEU A 210 14.10 -3.03 17.60
CA LEU A 210 13.27 -3.14 16.40
C LEU A 210 13.32 -1.85 15.57
N TYR A 211 13.40 -0.69 16.21
CA TYR A 211 13.42 0.63 15.58
C TYR A 211 14.57 0.82 14.59
N ALA A 212 15.67 0.08 14.69
CA ALA A 212 16.74 0.14 13.69
C ALA A 212 16.39 -0.55 12.35
N ARG A 213 15.29 -1.31 12.30
CA ARG A 213 14.98 -2.21 11.17
C ARG A 213 14.10 -1.54 10.10
N LEU A 214 14.33 -1.90 8.85
CA LEU A 214 13.44 -1.54 7.72
C LEU A 214 12.10 -2.27 7.80
N LYS A 215 12.08 -3.46 8.39
CA LYS A 215 10.87 -4.24 8.64
C LYS A 215 11.02 -4.98 9.99
N PRO A 216 9.99 -5.09 10.84
CA PRO A 216 10.15 -5.46 12.25
C PRO A 216 10.82 -6.81 12.50
N ASP A 217 10.54 -7.80 11.66
CA ASP A 217 10.95 -9.21 11.80
C ASP A 217 12.24 -9.56 11.03
N VAL A 218 12.80 -8.64 10.24
CA VAL A 218 14.09 -8.84 9.54
C VAL A 218 15.15 -7.93 10.13
N ALA A 219 16.36 -8.45 10.31
CA ALA A 219 17.49 -7.69 10.86
C ALA A 219 18.15 -6.74 9.84
N GLU A 220 17.49 -6.46 8.71
CA GLU A 220 17.94 -5.45 7.75
C GLU A 220 17.77 -4.06 8.37
N VAL A 221 18.88 -3.36 8.55
CA VAL A 221 18.95 -2.06 9.24
C VAL A 221 18.86 -0.88 8.27
N LEU A 222 18.46 0.28 8.81
CA LEU A 222 18.43 1.59 8.11
C LEU A 222 19.75 1.96 7.42
#